data_AF-A0A5J9SYS2-F1
#
_entry.id   AF-A0A5J9SYS2-F1
#
_cell.length_a   1.000
_cell.length_b   1.000
_cell.length_c   1.000
_cell.angle_alpha   90.00
_cell.angle_beta   90.00
_cell.angle_gamma   90.00
#
_symmetry.space_group_name_H-M   'P 1'
#
loop_
_entity.id
_entity.type
_entity.pdbx_description
1 polymer ?
#
loop_
_entity_poly.entity_id
_entity_poly.type
_entity_poly.pdbx_seq_one_letter_code
_entity_poly.pdbx_strand_id
1 'polypeptide(L)'
;MLDRGVNIYSSGTGLWSHKETGWGNSQIHVVDTKVVFLNGMLHFLTCQFKILAVDTEGRLYYINTRGNGTSKLSVWILEDYNGDEWILKYNISASQLFGKKDLSFQQDYALIAIHPECNMIFFVWKCKEYVVVTNII
;
A
#
# COMPACT_ATOMS: atom_id res chain seq x y z
N MET A 1 12.01 20.23 11.19
CA MET A 1 11.26 19.13 11.83
C MET A 1 10.51 18.42 10.72
N LEU A 2 10.75 17.13 10.51
CA LEU A 2 10.15 16.37 9.41
C LEU A 2 8.79 15.85 9.87
N ASP A 3 7.74 16.31 9.21
CA ASP A 3 6.35 15.92 9.45
C ASP A 3 6.18 14.41 9.15
N ARG A 4 5.67 13.63 10.10
CA ARG A 4 5.58 12.15 10.05
C ARG A 4 4.16 11.65 9.73
N GLY A 5 3.34 12.52 9.17
CA GLY A 5 1.95 12.25 8.83
C GLY A 5 1.58 12.40 7.36
N VAL A 6 0.32 12.09 7.05
CA VAL A 6 -0.34 12.40 5.78
C VAL A 6 -1.38 13.48 6.03
N ASN A 7 -1.39 14.52 5.20
CA ASN A 7 -2.44 15.53 5.21
C ASN A 7 -3.54 15.12 4.22
N ILE A 8 -4.78 15.03 4.71
CA ILE A 8 -5.95 14.60 3.96
C ILE A 8 -6.92 15.77 3.85
N TYR A 9 -7.32 16.11 2.62
CA TYR A 9 -8.35 17.10 2.35
C TYR A 9 -9.69 16.42 2.08
N SER A 10 -10.77 16.91 2.71
CA SER A 10 -12.15 16.49 2.41
C SER A 10 -12.91 17.64 1.76
N SER A 11 -13.42 17.45 0.54
CA SER A 11 -14.24 18.45 -0.15
C SER A 11 -15.63 18.60 0.47
N GLY A 12 -16.15 17.56 1.13
CA GLY A 12 -17.45 17.59 1.79
C GLY A 12 -17.46 18.47 3.05
N THR A 13 -16.34 18.52 3.78
CA THR A 13 -16.19 19.38 4.97
C THR A 13 -15.39 20.65 4.69
N GLY A 14 -14.61 20.68 3.60
CA GLY A 14 -13.70 21.78 3.26
C GLY A 14 -12.45 21.84 4.14
N LEU A 15 -12.18 20.82 4.95
CA LEU A 15 -11.12 20.83 5.97
C LEU A 15 -9.96 19.91 5.62
N TRP A 16 -8.77 20.31 6.06
CA TRP A 16 -7.58 19.47 6.11
C TRP A 16 -7.51 18.75 7.46
N SER A 17 -7.14 17.48 7.44
CA SER A 17 -6.83 16.70 8.63
C SER A 17 -5.43 16.10 8.51
N HIS A 18 -4.60 16.30 9.53
CA HIS A 18 -3.28 15.70 9.61
C HIS A 18 -3.37 14.38 10.35
N LYS A 19 -2.84 13.30 9.77
CA LYS A 19 -2.83 11.96 10.38
C LYS A 19 -1.41 11.46 10.53
N GLU A 20 -0.97 11.26 11.77
CA GLU A 20 0.28 10.59 12.06
C GLU A 20 0.23 9.16 11.54
N THR A 21 1.29 8.73 10.86
CA THR A 21 1.22 7.49 10.09
C THR A 21 1.69 6.26 10.84
N GLY A 22 2.51 6.42 11.88
CA GLY A 22 3.15 5.30 12.58
C GLY A 22 4.11 4.46 11.71
N TRP A 23 4.34 4.82 10.44
CA TRP A 23 5.11 4.05 9.45
C TRP A 23 6.65 4.17 9.60
N GLY A 24 7.14 4.74 10.71
CA GLY A 24 8.55 5.07 10.94
C GLY A 24 9.04 6.19 10.01
N ASN A 25 10.34 6.24 9.69
CA ASN A 25 10.96 7.28 8.84
C ASN A 25 10.55 7.22 7.35
N SER A 26 9.46 6.54 7.01
CA SER A 26 9.08 6.22 5.63
C SER A 26 8.12 7.29 5.08
N GLN A 27 8.62 8.47 4.69
CA GLN A 27 7.78 9.48 4.04
C GLN A 27 7.20 8.97 2.71
N ILE A 28 5.93 9.30 2.42
CA ILE A 28 5.36 9.07 1.09
C ILE A 28 5.77 10.24 0.20
N HIS A 29 6.69 10.00 -0.72
CA HIS A 29 6.98 10.92 -1.81
C HIS A 29 6.15 10.51 -3.04
N VAL A 30 5.03 11.20 -3.24
CA VAL A 30 4.17 11.05 -4.44
C VAL A 30 4.75 11.94 -5.54
N VAL A 31 5.89 11.57 -6.12
CA VAL A 31 6.64 12.45 -7.07
C VAL A 31 6.33 12.10 -8.54
N ASP A 32 5.81 10.92 -8.81
CA ASP A 32 5.35 10.50 -10.14
C ASP A 32 4.20 9.51 -9.93
N THR A 33 2.98 9.87 -10.33
CA THR A 33 1.79 9.07 -10.05
C THR A 33 1.17 8.54 -11.32
N LYS A 34 1.25 7.22 -11.51
CA LYS A 34 0.31 6.51 -12.35
C LYS A 34 -0.90 6.17 -11.52
N VAL A 35 -2.06 6.66 -11.96
CA VAL A 35 -3.35 6.39 -11.35
C VAL A 35 -4.08 5.35 -12.18
N VAL A 36 -4.56 4.29 -11.53
CA VAL A 36 -5.35 3.24 -12.17
C VAL A 36 -6.61 3.03 -11.36
N PHE A 37 -7.77 2.95 -12.03
CA PHE A 37 -8.98 2.47 -11.40
C PHE A 37 -9.11 0.97 -11.68
N LEU A 38 -9.00 0.16 -10.63
CA LEU A 38 -9.08 -1.29 -10.75
C LEU A 38 -9.95 -1.82 -9.61
N ASN A 39 -10.90 -2.68 -9.95
CA ASN A 39 -11.69 -3.41 -8.96
C ASN A 39 -12.39 -2.47 -7.93
N GLY A 40 -13.05 -1.43 -8.43
CA GLY A 40 -13.80 -0.51 -7.58
C GLY A 40 -12.94 0.45 -6.73
N MET A 41 -11.61 0.42 -6.87
CA MET A 41 -10.71 1.29 -6.13
C MET A 41 -9.81 2.09 -7.05
N LEU A 42 -9.42 3.27 -6.60
CA LEU A 42 -8.45 4.12 -7.26
C LEU A 42 -7.07 3.89 -6.63
N HIS A 43 -6.14 3.33 -7.39
CA HIS A 43 -4.76 3.04 -6.96
C HIS A 43 -3.79 4.11 -7.47
N PHE A 44 -2.96 4.61 -6.57
CA PHE A 44 -1.85 5.53 -6.84
C PHE A 44 -0.54 4.76 -6.68
N LEU A 45 0.18 4.56 -7.78
CA LEU A 45 1.53 3.99 -7.74
C LEU A 45 2.55 5.10 -7.46
N THR A 46 3.41 4.90 -6.47
CA THR A 46 4.52 5.82 -6.15
C THR A 46 5.86 5.22 -6.60
N CYS A 47 6.86 6.08 -6.85
CA CYS A 47 8.21 5.70 -7.26
C CYS A 47 9.00 4.86 -6.24
N GLN A 48 8.44 4.60 -5.06
CA GLN A 48 9.06 3.84 -3.97
C GLN A 48 8.37 2.48 -3.67
N PHE A 49 7.62 1.91 -4.62
CA PHE A 49 6.91 0.63 -4.43
C PHE A 49 5.86 0.68 -3.31
N LYS A 50 5.30 1.86 -3.05
CA LYS A 50 4.17 2.05 -2.17
C LYS A 50 2.93 2.31 -3.01
N ILE A 51 1.82 1.69 -2.62
CA ILE A 51 0.51 1.98 -3.20
C ILE A 51 -0.32 2.66 -2.13
N LEU A 52 -0.97 3.75 -2.55
CA LEU A 52 -2.12 4.28 -1.85
C LEU A 52 -3.35 3.88 -2.67
N ALA A 53 -4.35 3.27 -2.05
CA ALA A 53 -5.63 2.98 -2.70
C ALA A 53 -6.78 3.58 -1.90
N VAL A 54 -7.83 4.01 -2.60
CA VAL A 54 -9.08 4.47 -1.99
C VAL A 54 -10.25 3.70 -2.60
N ASP A 55 -11.15 3.21 -1.76
CA ASP A 55 -12.36 2.51 -2.19
C ASP A 55 -13.59 3.42 -2.27
N THR A 56 -14.72 2.86 -2.69
CA THR A 56 -15.99 3.58 -2.83
C THR A 56 -16.59 4.08 -1.52
N GLU A 57 -16.18 3.50 -0.40
CA GLU A 57 -16.59 3.91 0.95
C GLU A 57 -15.65 4.99 1.51
N GLY A 58 -14.59 5.33 0.77
CA GLY A 58 -13.59 6.30 1.17
C GLY A 58 -12.54 5.72 2.11
N ARG A 59 -12.43 4.40 2.28
CA ARG A 59 -11.36 3.82 3.11
C ARG A 59 -10.02 3.95 2.40
N LEU A 60 -8.99 4.37 3.14
CA LEU A 60 -7.63 4.50 2.60
C LEU A 60 -6.79 3.28 2.94
N TYR A 61 -6.11 2.74 1.92
CA TYR A 61 -5.23 1.60 2.03
C TYR A 61 -3.80 2.03 1.70
N TYR A 62 -2.89 1.85 2.64
CA TYR A 62 -1.47 2.07 2.41
C TYR A 62 -0.73 0.74 2.40
N ILE A 63 -0.04 0.48 1.29
CA ILE A 63 0.76 -0.72 1.14
C ILE A 63 2.23 -0.33 1.00
N ASN A 64 3.06 -0.99 1.80
CA ASN A 64 4.50 -0.80 1.77
C ASN A 64 5.21 -2.15 1.66
N THR A 65 6.16 -2.25 0.74
CA THR A 65 7.09 -3.36 0.66
C THR A 65 8.46 -2.92 1.17
N ARG A 66 8.93 -3.50 2.27
CA ARG A 66 10.22 -3.13 2.90
C ARG A 66 11.35 -4.01 2.36
N GLY A 67 12.36 -3.42 1.73
CA GLY A 67 13.49 -4.13 1.10
C GLY A 67 14.64 -4.55 2.03
N ASN A 68 14.38 -4.85 3.31
CA ASN A 68 15.42 -5.49 4.14
C ASN A 68 15.41 -7.02 3.95
N GLY A 69 16.35 -7.75 4.57
CA GLY A 69 16.54 -9.20 4.40
C GLY A 69 15.36 -10.13 4.75
N THR A 70 14.16 -9.58 5.02
CA THR A 70 12.92 -10.37 5.22
C THR A 70 11.77 -9.96 4.29
N SER A 71 11.99 -9.07 3.32
CA SER A 71 11.03 -8.61 2.30
C SER A 71 9.57 -8.70 2.74
N LYS A 72 9.10 -7.72 3.52
CA LYS A 72 7.74 -7.75 4.08
C LYS A 72 6.79 -6.84 3.33
N LEU A 73 5.58 -7.35 3.13
CA LEU A 73 4.40 -6.63 2.69
C LEU A 73 3.57 -6.25 3.91
N SER A 74 3.34 -4.95 4.10
CA SER A 74 2.46 -4.43 5.14
C SER A 74 1.29 -3.69 4.52
N VAL A 75 0.07 -4.02 4.95
CA VAL A 75 -1.17 -3.36 4.50
C VAL A 75 -1.81 -2.68 5.70
N TRP A 76 -1.95 -1.36 5.60
CA TRP A 76 -2.57 -0.50 6.60
C TRP A 76 -3.88 0.05 6.07
N ILE A 77 -4.87 0.18 6.93
CA ILE A 77 -6.21 0.68 6.60
C ILE A 77 -6.56 1.83 7.52
N LEU A 78 -7.12 2.90 6.95
CA LEU A 78 -7.81 3.95 7.68
C LEU A 78 -9.30 3.87 7.32
N GLU A 79 -10.10 3.33 8.25
CA GLU A 79 -11.55 3.11 8.05
C GLU A 79 -12.38 4.33 8.46
N ASP A 80 -12.00 5.00 9.55
CA ASP A 80 -12.65 6.22 10.04
C ASP A 80 -11.66 7.38 10.05
N TYR A 81 -12.01 8.44 9.31
CA TYR A 81 -11.25 9.69 9.29
C TYR A 81 -11.31 10.44 10.62
N ASN A 82 -12.23 10.12 11.52
CA ASN A 82 -12.30 10.71 12.87
C ASN A 82 -11.48 9.94 13.89
N GLY A 83 -11.18 8.67 13.64
CA GLY A 83 -10.52 7.76 14.58
C GLY A 83 -8.99 7.89 14.66
N ASP A 84 -8.39 8.76 13.85
CA ASP A 84 -6.94 9.09 13.79
C ASP A 84 -5.93 7.93 13.61
N GLU A 85 -6.35 6.67 13.71
CA GLU A 85 -5.44 5.54 13.81
C GLU A 85 -5.46 4.65 12.56
N TRP A 86 -4.27 4.47 11.98
CA TRP A 86 -4.04 3.46 10.94
C TRP A 86 -3.99 2.06 11.56
N ILE A 87 -4.81 1.16 11.04
CA ILE A 87 -4.89 -0.23 11.50
C ILE A 87 -4.01 -1.10 10.59
N LEU A 88 -3.03 -1.80 11.17
CA LEU A 88 -2.23 -2.80 10.45
C LEU A 88 -3.06 -4.09 10.28
N LYS A 89 -3.52 -4.37 9.06
CA LYS A 89 -4.30 -5.59 8.77
C LYS A 89 -3.43 -6.78 8.39
N TYR A 90 -2.38 -6.55 7.59
CA TYR A 90 -1.51 -7.62 7.11
C TYR A 90 -0.03 -7.25 7.25
N ASN A 91 0.79 -8.24 7.66
CA ASN A 91 2.24 -8.13 7.74
C ASN A 91 2.90 -9.46 7.37
N ILE A 92 3.11 -9.67 6.07
CA ILE A 92 3.45 -10.96 5.48
C ILE A 92 4.81 -10.88 4.79
N SER A 93 5.70 -11.85 5.00
CA SER A 93 6.98 -11.91 4.28
C SER A 93 6.83 -12.51 2.88
N ALA A 94 7.75 -12.19 1.98
CA ALA A 94 7.82 -12.78 0.64
C ALA A 94 7.93 -14.31 0.71
N SER A 95 8.62 -14.84 1.73
CA SER A 95 8.72 -16.28 1.96
C SER A 95 7.40 -16.93 2.37
N GLN A 96 6.54 -16.21 3.10
CA GLN A 96 5.19 -16.69 3.44
C GLN A 96 4.27 -16.71 2.22
N LEU A 97 4.41 -15.74 1.30
CA LEU A 97 3.58 -15.65 0.10
C LEU A 97 4.01 -16.59 -1.03
N PHE A 98 5.32 -16.75 -1.24
CA PHE A 98 5.84 -17.46 -2.41
C PHE A 98 6.62 -18.73 -2.06
N GLY A 99 6.79 -19.05 -0.77
CA GLY A 99 7.56 -20.21 -0.32
C GLY A 99 9.08 -20.10 -0.56
N LYS A 100 9.60 -18.95 -1.01
CA LYS A 100 11.02 -18.73 -1.35
C LYS A 100 11.64 -17.68 -0.43
N LYS A 101 12.84 -17.96 0.07
CA LYS A 101 13.53 -17.11 1.08
C LYS A 101 14.28 -15.92 0.47
N ASP A 102 14.60 -15.95 -0.83
CA ASP A 102 15.44 -14.95 -1.47
C ASP A 102 14.68 -13.99 -2.40
N LEU A 103 13.35 -13.88 -2.25
CA LEU A 103 12.56 -12.96 -3.06
C LEU A 103 12.48 -11.57 -2.43
N SER A 104 12.75 -10.57 -3.25
CA SER A 104 12.63 -9.16 -2.91
C SER A 104 11.43 -8.53 -3.59
N PHE A 105 10.45 -8.09 -2.81
CA PHE A 105 9.31 -7.34 -3.35
C PHE A 105 9.74 -6.04 -4.06
N GLN A 106 10.86 -5.44 -3.66
CA GLN A 106 11.36 -4.22 -4.28
C GLN A 106 12.19 -4.49 -5.54
N GLN A 107 12.95 -5.59 -5.60
CA GLN A 107 13.84 -5.88 -6.74
C GLN A 107 13.16 -6.76 -7.78
N ASP A 108 12.42 -7.78 -7.36
CA ASP A 108 11.84 -8.77 -8.27
C ASP A 108 10.44 -8.38 -8.72
N TYR A 109 9.62 -7.80 -7.85
CA TYR A 109 8.21 -7.53 -8.15
C TYR A 109 7.88 -6.04 -8.23
N ALA A 110 6.81 -5.72 -8.95
CA ALA A 110 6.11 -4.44 -8.85
C ALA A 110 4.70 -4.73 -8.35
N LEU A 111 4.35 -4.20 -7.18
CA LEU A 111 2.98 -4.26 -6.67
C LEU A 111 2.08 -3.41 -7.59
N ILE A 112 0.94 -3.96 -8.00
CA ILE A 112 0.03 -3.32 -8.96
C ILE A 112 -1.24 -2.84 -8.28
N ALA A 113 -1.87 -3.74 -7.51
CA ALA A 113 -3.19 -3.52 -6.96
C ALA A 113 -3.47 -4.51 -5.83
N ILE A 114 -4.48 -4.17 -5.05
CA ILE A 114 -5.07 -5.03 -4.02
C ILE A 114 -6.57 -5.16 -4.27
N HIS A 115 -7.17 -6.18 -3.71
CA HIS A 115 -8.61 -6.29 -3.48
C HIS A 115 -8.82 -6.64 -2.00
N PRO A 116 -9.14 -5.66 -1.13
CA PRO A 116 -9.16 -5.85 0.31
C PRO A 116 -10.30 -6.78 0.76
N GLU A 117 -11.41 -6.86 0.02
CA GLU A 117 -12.52 -7.76 0.34
C GLU A 117 -12.27 -9.21 -0.10
N CYS A 118 -11.55 -9.42 -1.20
CA CYS A 118 -11.21 -10.77 -1.67
C CYS A 118 -9.86 -11.28 -1.16
N ASN A 119 -9.16 -10.50 -0.34
CA ASN A 119 -7.83 -10.84 0.16
C ASN A 119 -6.86 -11.21 -0.97
N MET A 120 -6.94 -10.48 -2.09
CA MET A 120 -6.07 -10.71 -3.25
C MET A 120 -5.10 -9.55 -3.42
N ILE A 121 -3.88 -9.88 -3.82
CA ILE A 121 -2.86 -8.90 -4.20
C ILE A 121 -2.27 -9.29 -5.55
N PHE A 122 -2.08 -8.28 -6.40
CA PHE A 122 -1.57 -8.41 -7.75
C PHE A 122 -0.14 -7.83 -7.84
N PHE A 123 0.79 -8.62 -8.35
CA PHE A 123 2.19 -8.25 -8.59
C PHE A 123 2.55 -8.45 -10.07
N VAL A 124 3.39 -7.61 -10.65
CA VAL A 124 4.13 -7.94 -11.89
C VAL A 124 5.50 -8.44 -11.50
N TRP A 125 5.93 -9.57 -12.03
CA TRP A 125 7.33 -9.97 -11.96
C TRP A 125 8.15 -9.19 -13.01
N LYS A 126 9.04 -8.30 -12.55
CA LYS A 126 9.81 -7.38 -13.41
C LYS A 126 10.64 -8.09 -14.47
N CYS A 127 11.16 -9.29 -14.18
CA CYS A 127 12.06 -9.99 -15.08
C CYS A 127 11.35 -10.74 -16.22
N LYS A 128 10.03 -10.95 -16.16
CA LYS A 128 9.34 -11.83 -17.12
C LYS A 128 7.93 -11.37 -17.54
N GLU A 129 7.53 -10.11 -17.27
CA GLU A 129 6.22 -9.53 -17.62
C GLU A 129 4.98 -10.34 -17.17
N TYR A 130 5.13 -11.33 -16.29
CA TYR A 130 4.02 -12.11 -15.76
C TYR A 130 3.30 -11.34 -14.64
N VAL A 131 1.97 -11.38 -14.67
CA VAL A 131 1.13 -10.99 -13.53
C VAL A 131 1.00 -12.18 -12.59
N VAL A 132 1.43 -12.00 -11.35
CA VAL A 132 1.28 -12.96 -10.25
C VAL A 132 0.13 -12.51 -9.37
N VAL A 133 -0.86 -13.38 -9.21
CA VAL A 133 -2.00 -13.17 -8.31
C VAL A 133 -1.84 -14.11 -7.12
N THR A 134 -1.87 -13.56 -5.92
CA THR A 134 -1.78 -14.36 -4.69
C THR A 134 -2.87 -13.97 -3.71
N ASN A 135 -3.35 -14.98 -2.97
CA ASN A 135 -4.17 -14.78 -1.79
C ASN A 135 -3.27 -14.47 -0.59
N ILE A 136 -3.78 -13.72 0.38
CA ILE A 136 -3.07 -13.35 1.61
C ILE A 136 -3.68 -14.00 2.88
N ILE A 137 -4.61 -14.95 2.72
CA ILE A 137 -5.17 -15.80 3.79
C ILE A 137 -4.56 -17.20 3.74
#